data_AF-A0AA42CG75-F1
#
_entry.id   AF-A0AA42CG75-F1
#
_cell.length_a   1.000
_cell.length_b   1.000
_cell.length_c   1.000
_cell.angle_alpha   90.00
_cell.angle_beta   90.00
_cell.angle_gamma   90.00
#
_symmetry.space_group_name_H-M   'P 1'
#
loop_
_entity.id
_entity.type
_entity.pdbx_description
1 polymer ?
#
loop_
_entity_poly.entity_id
_entity_poly.type
_entity_poly.pdbx_seq_one_letter_code
_entity_poly.pdbx_strand_id
1 'polypeptide(L)'
;AYPGAWDLQRDAFYAGIGAFGYALNPAERVAGAAPSGPLRGLQRLREVIAGRIAAVLPGTTGAISATLLTGGTSSIPEADRAAFRDSGLAHLLAIAGLHIGIVMGLAFGATRLALAVWEHAALHWPTKQIAALSAIAAGGSYMLLTGAHVPIIRSFAMACLVTLGVIMGRRALSLRGLALAMAALILIAPNEVMGVSFQMSFSAVLALIVGYELLRPWLRRLYGDGAWRRRLLGHVVALALTSALAGTFSAPYGAYHFGHIQLYYVFANMLAVPLTAMWVMPAGMIALALMPLHLEALALVPMGWGVDAVLWIGRAVASWPAAVVAAPHIPAWGLAVLSLGIAWTGLWRTRLRLAGVVAIVLGLISPALDRPPDILVSAEARLIGVRTPAGVFVQKASGASRFTLDSWLQYWAAADTTPLAGNAGNIGCNELGCLVQGRGATARIIRGEGACDADVLISAEPIPLRCPAPVRLVDRFSVWREGAHAIWLDAGGALVLSDRQFRGNRPWVLPLPTRGRTPPGLTPAKSEELPPE
;
A
#
# COMPACT_ATOMS: atom_id res chain seq x y z
N ALA A 1 3.87 -13.98 6.99
CA ALA A 1 3.34 -13.76 8.36
C ALA A 1 2.33 -14.84 8.75
N TYR A 2 1.36 -15.17 7.88
CA TYR A 2 0.37 -16.23 8.06
C TYR A 2 -0.14 -16.66 6.66
N PRO A 3 -0.80 -17.82 6.50
CA PRO A 3 -1.40 -18.23 5.24
C PRO A 3 -2.38 -17.18 4.71
N GLY A 4 -2.18 -16.69 3.49
CA GLY A 4 -3.02 -15.63 2.90
C GLY A 4 -2.60 -14.19 3.24
N ALA A 5 -1.55 -14.00 4.05
CA ALA A 5 -0.92 -12.70 4.23
C ALA A 5 -0.23 -12.23 2.94
N TRP A 6 0.31 -11.00 2.96
CA TRP A 6 1.10 -10.47 1.87
C TRP A 6 2.29 -11.39 1.49
N ASP A 7 2.32 -11.82 0.23
CA ASP A 7 3.31 -12.75 -0.32
C ASP A 7 4.49 -11.99 -0.95
N LEU A 8 5.53 -11.76 -0.14
CA LEU A 8 6.76 -11.11 -0.58
C LEU A 8 7.47 -11.89 -1.71
N GLN A 9 7.37 -13.22 -1.74
CA GLN A 9 8.03 -14.05 -2.76
C GLN A 9 7.36 -13.86 -4.13
N ARG A 10 6.03 -13.77 -4.15
CA ARG A 10 5.28 -13.43 -5.36
C ARG A 10 5.72 -12.07 -5.92
N ASP A 11 5.74 -11.04 -5.07
CA ASP A 11 6.06 -9.68 -5.53
C ASP A 11 7.51 -9.58 -6.00
N ALA A 12 8.45 -10.24 -5.32
CA ALA A 12 9.84 -10.34 -5.75
C ALA A 12 9.98 -11.05 -7.11
N PHE A 13 9.26 -12.15 -7.32
CA PHE A 13 9.28 -12.89 -8.59
C PHE A 13 8.81 -12.02 -9.76
N TYR A 14 7.69 -11.31 -9.62
CA TYR A 14 7.18 -10.42 -10.68
C TYR A 14 8.02 -9.16 -10.86
N ALA A 15 8.76 -8.73 -9.83
CA ALA A 15 9.72 -7.63 -9.92
C ALA A 15 11.08 -8.07 -10.50
N GLY A 16 11.29 -9.36 -10.77
CA GLY A 16 12.59 -9.89 -11.22
C GLY A 16 13.68 -9.84 -10.14
N ILE A 17 13.31 -9.79 -8.86
CA ILE A 17 14.23 -9.74 -7.72
C ILE A 17 14.55 -11.17 -7.28
N GLY A 18 15.80 -11.59 -7.43
CA GLY A 18 16.26 -12.93 -7.05
C GLY A 18 16.69 -13.08 -5.58
N ALA A 19 17.10 -11.99 -4.92
CA ALA A 19 17.58 -12.02 -3.54
C ALA A 19 17.41 -10.68 -2.83
N PHE A 20 17.29 -10.73 -1.50
CA PHE A 20 17.37 -9.58 -0.61
C PHE A 20 18.57 -9.77 0.32
N GLY A 21 19.27 -8.68 0.64
CA GLY A 21 20.40 -8.67 1.56
C GLY A 21 20.42 -7.39 2.38
N TYR A 22 21.14 -7.44 3.50
CA TYR A 22 21.41 -6.28 4.34
C TYR A 22 22.91 -6.20 4.57
N ALA A 23 23.44 -4.98 4.61
CA ALA A 23 24.85 -4.76 4.94
C ALA A 23 25.01 -4.83 6.47
N LEU A 24 25.95 -5.66 6.92
CA LEU A 24 26.29 -5.78 8.35
C LEU A 24 27.19 -4.62 8.82
N ASN A 25 27.97 -4.07 7.90
CA ASN A 25 28.85 -2.92 8.12
C ASN A 25 28.44 -1.77 7.19
N PRO A 26 28.79 -0.51 7.52
CA PRO A 26 28.66 0.61 6.60
C PRO A 26 29.26 0.27 5.24
N ALA A 27 28.55 0.59 4.16
CA ALA A 27 29.03 0.31 2.82
C ALA A 27 30.28 1.15 2.53
N GLU A 28 31.41 0.49 2.32
CA GLU A 28 32.62 1.13 1.85
C GLU A 28 32.59 1.21 0.32
N ARG A 29 32.81 2.41 -0.22
CA ARG A 29 32.96 2.59 -1.67
C ARG A 29 34.33 2.07 -2.09
N VAL A 30 34.41 0.77 -2.36
CA VAL A 30 35.50 0.23 -3.17
C VAL A 30 35.34 0.82 -4.57
N ALA A 31 36.44 1.18 -5.23
CA ALA A 31 36.46 1.73 -6.59
C ALA A 31 35.95 0.69 -7.62
N GLY A 32 34.66 0.40 -7.60
CA GLY A 32 33.96 -0.47 -8.53
C GLY A 32 33.36 0.35 -9.67
N ALA A 33 33.37 -0.24 -10.87
CA ALA A 33 32.85 0.35 -12.10
C ALA A 33 31.48 0.99 -11.85
N ALA A 34 31.46 2.32 -11.81
CA ALA A 34 30.23 3.06 -11.63
C ALA A 34 29.27 2.68 -12.77
N PRO A 35 27.97 2.49 -12.49
CA PRO A 35 27.00 2.04 -13.48
C PRO A 35 27.16 2.87 -14.76
N SER A 36 27.40 2.23 -15.90
CA SER A 36 27.54 2.91 -17.19
C SER A 36 26.15 3.18 -17.79
N GLY A 37 25.98 4.32 -18.47
CA GLY A 37 24.76 4.64 -19.21
C GLY A 37 23.84 5.71 -18.59
N PRO A 38 22.66 5.94 -19.21
CA PRO A 38 21.76 7.05 -18.88
C PRO A 38 21.21 7.00 -17.45
N LEU A 39 21.11 5.80 -16.86
CA LEU A 39 20.67 5.61 -15.47
C LEU A 39 21.60 6.30 -14.46
N ARG A 40 22.92 6.36 -14.72
CA ARG A 40 23.87 7.07 -13.87
C ARG A 40 23.68 8.58 -13.92
N GLY A 41 23.39 9.12 -15.11
CA GLY A 41 23.11 10.54 -15.27
C GLY A 41 21.89 10.96 -14.47
N LEU A 42 20.83 10.15 -14.54
CA LEU A 42 19.60 10.35 -13.78
C LEU A 42 19.81 10.22 -12.28
N GLN A 43 20.58 9.22 -11.83
CA GLN A 43 20.87 9.04 -10.41
C GLN A 43 21.74 10.18 -9.85
N ARG A 44 22.76 10.61 -10.59
CA ARG A 44 23.55 11.80 -10.23
C ARG A 44 22.68 13.05 -10.18
N LEU A 45 21.76 13.22 -11.12
CA LEU A 45 20.83 14.35 -11.11
C LEU A 45 19.97 14.33 -9.85
N ARG A 46 19.43 13.17 -9.45
CA ARG A 46 18.69 13.03 -8.18
C ARG A 46 19.55 13.37 -6.97
N GLU A 47 20.78 12.86 -6.91
CA GLU A 47 21.71 13.14 -5.82
C GLU A 47 22.02 14.64 -5.71
N VAL A 48 22.25 15.32 -6.85
CA VAL A 48 22.49 16.76 -6.89
C VAL A 48 21.25 17.55 -6.43
N ILE A 49 20.07 17.22 -6.95
CA ILE A 49 18.81 17.88 -6.55
C ILE A 49 18.56 17.68 -5.05
N ALA A 50 18.70 16.44 -4.55
CA ALA A 50 18.50 16.12 -3.14
C ALA A 50 19.50 16.84 -2.24
N GLY A 51 20.78 16.93 -2.64
CA GLY A 51 21.80 17.68 -1.92
C GLY A 51 21.50 19.18 -1.84
N ARG A 52 21.04 19.78 -2.94
CA ARG A 52 20.63 21.20 -2.98
C ARG A 52 19.41 21.47 -2.10
N ILE A 53 18.43 20.58 -2.13
CA ILE A 53 17.25 20.68 -1.25
C ILE A 53 17.66 20.61 0.22
N ALA A 54 18.50 19.63 0.58
CA ALA A 54 18.97 19.45 1.95
C ALA A 54 19.81 20.63 2.48
N ALA A 55 20.53 21.33 1.58
CA ALA A 55 21.29 22.52 1.94
C ALA A 55 20.40 23.72 2.30
N VAL A 56 19.20 23.83 1.70
CA VAL A 56 18.26 24.94 1.95
C VAL A 56 17.24 24.58 3.04
N LEU A 57 16.74 23.36 3.05
CA LEU A 57 15.72 22.86 3.95
C LEU A 57 16.29 21.73 4.82
N PRO A 58 16.68 21.98 6.08
CA PRO A 58 17.15 20.93 6.98
C PRO A 58 15.98 20.08 7.54
N GLY A 59 16.30 18.88 8.04
CA GLY A 59 15.36 18.04 8.80
C GLY A 59 14.28 17.34 7.97
N THR A 60 13.14 17.03 8.61
CA THR A 60 12.01 16.32 7.99
C THR A 60 11.45 17.04 6.77
N THR A 61 11.39 18.38 6.81
CA THR A 61 10.83 19.22 5.73
C THR A 61 11.62 19.07 4.45
N GLY A 62 12.96 19.09 4.54
CA GLY A 62 13.85 18.81 3.43
C GLY A 62 13.73 17.37 2.93
N ALA A 63 13.61 16.40 3.84
CA ALA A 63 13.41 15.00 3.50
C ALA A 63 12.13 14.79 2.67
N ILE A 64 10.98 15.31 3.14
CA ILE A 64 9.71 15.21 2.41
C ILE A 64 9.80 15.95 1.07
N SER A 65 10.39 17.15 1.03
CA SER A 65 10.55 17.91 -0.21
C SER A 65 11.40 17.17 -1.24
N ALA A 66 12.52 16.57 -0.81
CA ALA A 66 13.36 15.73 -1.65
C ALA A 66 12.62 14.49 -2.13
N THR A 67 11.83 13.83 -1.26
CA THR A 67 10.97 12.71 -1.65
C THR A 67 9.97 13.09 -2.74
N LEU A 68 9.29 14.23 -2.60
CA LEU A 68 8.32 14.71 -3.57
C LEU A 68 8.95 15.07 -4.94
N LEU A 69 10.17 15.60 -4.95
CA LEU A 69 10.82 16.07 -6.19
C LEU A 69 11.69 15.00 -6.87
N THR A 70 12.27 14.07 -6.11
CA THR A 70 13.26 13.09 -6.62
C THR A 70 12.89 11.63 -6.39
N GLY A 71 11.85 11.37 -5.58
CA GLY A 71 11.40 10.02 -5.23
C GLY A 71 12.29 9.24 -4.26
N GLY A 72 13.33 9.85 -3.70
CA GLY A 72 14.13 9.24 -2.63
C GLY A 72 13.37 9.19 -1.31
N THR A 73 13.37 8.05 -0.61
CA THR A 73 12.63 7.84 0.65
C THR A 73 13.50 7.91 1.92
N SER A 74 14.74 8.39 1.84
CA SER A 74 15.78 7.98 2.79
C SER A 74 15.95 8.79 4.10
N SER A 75 15.01 9.65 4.51
CA SER A 75 15.25 10.46 5.73
C SER A 75 14.02 10.97 6.51
N ILE A 76 12.81 10.46 6.24
CA ILE A 76 11.61 10.85 7.00
C ILE A 76 11.53 10.02 8.29
N PRO A 77 11.50 10.65 9.50
CA PRO A 77 11.38 9.94 10.77
C PRO A 77 10.14 9.05 10.85
N GLU A 78 10.24 7.90 11.54
CA GLU A 78 9.12 6.95 11.64
C GLU A 78 7.89 7.55 12.34
N ALA A 79 8.08 8.45 13.31
CA ALA A 79 6.99 9.17 13.95
C ALA A 79 6.18 10.02 12.95
N ASP A 80 6.84 10.65 11.98
CA ASP A 80 6.18 11.45 10.94
C ASP A 80 5.50 10.56 9.90
N ARG A 81 6.13 9.44 9.53
CA ARG A 81 5.49 8.43 8.66
C ARG A 81 4.22 7.87 9.30
N ALA A 82 4.27 7.58 10.60
CA ALA A 82 3.13 7.14 11.37
C ALA A 82 2.03 8.20 11.39
N ALA A 83 2.36 9.47 11.65
CA ALA A 83 1.38 10.56 11.62
C ALA A 83 0.69 10.70 10.25
N PHE A 84 1.41 10.58 9.14
CA PHE A 84 0.82 10.60 7.80
C PHE A 84 -0.05 9.37 7.53
N ARG A 85 0.35 8.17 7.96
CA ARG A 85 -0.48 6.96 7.85
C ARG A 85 -1.77 7.10 8.67
N ASP A 86 -1.65 7.58 9.89
CA ASP A 86 -2.74 7.61 10.87
C ASP A 86 -3.75 8.74 10.58
N SER A 87 -3.30 9.82 9.94
CA SER A 87 -4.17 10.89 9.41
C SER A 87 -4.79 10.60 8.04
N GLY A 88 -4.40 9.51 7.37
CA GLY A 88 -4.84 9.16 6.02
C GLY A 88 -4.10 9.89 4.89
N LEU A 89 -3.04 10.62 5.22
CA LEU A 89 -2.20 11.39 4.30
C LEU A 89 -1.01 10.60 3.72
N ALA A 90 -0.82 9.32 4.07
CA ALA A 90 0.32 8.53 3.58
C ALA A 90 0.49 8.52 2.06
N HIS A 91 -0.61 8.66 1.31
CA HIS A 91 -0.58 8.78 -0.14
C HIS A 91 0.10 10.08 -0.64
N LEU A 92 0.32 11.09 0.20
CA LEU A 92 1.11 12.28 -0.14
C LEU A 92 2.63 12.02 0.00
N LEU A 93 3.05 11.10 0.89
CA LEU A 93 4.47 10.72 1.04
C LEU A 93 4.92 9.75 -0.05
N ALA A 94 4.04 8.84 -0.46
CA ALA A 94 4.24 8.09 -1.69
C ALA A 94 4.01 9.04 -2.88
N ILE A 95 4.85 9.00 -3.91
CA ILE A 95 4.61 9.84 -5.09
C ILE A 95 3.35 9.34 -5.79
N ALA A 96 2.23 10.00 -5.48
CA ALA A 96 0.92 9.63 -5.96
C ALA A 96 0.57 10.24 -7.32
N GLY A 97 -0.55 9.75 -7.88
CA GLY A 97 -1.11 10.25 -9.11
C GLY A 97 -1.53 11.72 -9.09
N LEU A 98 -1.73 12.29 -7.90
CA LEU A 98 -1.94 13.73 -7.75
C LEU A 98 -0.71 14.52 -8.20
N HIS A 99 0.50 14.12 -7.82
CA HIS A 99 1.72 14.84 -8.16
C HIS A 99 1.96 14.88 -9.67
N ILE A 100 1.86 13.74 -10.35
CA ILE A 100 1.98 13.68 -11.81
C ILE A 100 0.90 14.51 -12.50
N GLY A 101 -0.35 14.48 -11.99
CA GLY A 101 -1.45 15.30 -12.50
C GLY A 101 -1.17 16.80 -12.37
N ILE A 102 -0.61 17.24 -11.24
CA ILE A 102 -0.20 18.64 -11.02
C ILE A 102 0.93 19.02 -11.97
N VAL A 103 1.99 18.20 -12.08
CA VAL A 103 3.11 18.47 -12.99
C VAL A 103 2.64 18.63 -14.42
N MET A 104 1.83 17.68 -14.91
CA MET A 104 1.26 17.73 -16.25
C MET A 104 0.33 18.93 -16.44
N GLY A 105 -0.51 19.25 -15.44
CA GLY A 105 -1.42 20.40 -15.47
C GLY A 105 -0.69 21.74 -15.49
N LEU A 106 0.36 21.89 -14.68
CA LEU A 106 1.23 23.07 -14.67
C LEU A 106 1.96 23.24 -15.99
N ALA A 107 2.55 22.16 -16.53
CA ALA A 107 3.20 22.20 -17.83
C ALA A 107 2.22 22.58 -18.95
N PHE A 108 1.02 21.97 -18.98
CA PHE A 108 -0.03 22.32 -19.92
C PHE A 108 -0.41 23.81 -19.82
N GLY A 109 -0.68 24.28 -18.60
CA GLY A 109 -1.11 25.65 -18.33
C GLY A 109 -0.04 26.67 -18.68
N ALA A 110 1.21 26.44 -18.27
CA ALA A 110 2.34 27.32 -18.53
C ALA A 110 2.66 27.41 -20.02
N THR A 111 2.73 26.27 -20.73
CA THR A 111 2.95 26.29 -22.19
C THR A 111 1.81 26.98 -22.91
N ARG A 112 0.56 26.71 -22.52
CA ARG A 112 -0.61 27.36 -23.14
C ARG A 112 -0.62 28.87 -22.90
N LEU A 113 -0.27 29.33 -21.70
CA LEU A 113 -0.20 30.75 -21.37
C LEU A 113 0.93 31.43 -22.16
N ALA A 114 2.11 30.83 -22.20
CA ALA A 114 3.25 31.35 -22.96
C ALA A 114 2.93 31.50 -24.46
N LEU A 115 2.26 30.50 -25.06
CA LEU A 115 1.82 30.56 -26.45
C LEU A 115 0.68 31.56 -26.66
N ALA A 116 -0.17 31.80 -25.66
CA ALA A 116 -1.26 32.77 -25.75
C ALA A 116 -0.78 34.23 -25.65
N VAL A 117 0.35 34.48 -24.97
CA VAL A 117 0.98 35.82 -24.92
C VAL A 117 1.54 36.22 -26.28
N TRP A 118 1.93 35.25 -27.11
CA TRP A 118 2.44 35.51 -28.45
C TRP A 118 1.32 35.42 -29.50
N GLU A 119 0.87 36.57 -29.99
CA GLU A 119 -0.26 36.70 -30.92
C GLU A 119 -0.16 35.79 -32.16
N HIS A 120 1.02 35.71 -32.78
CA HIS A 120 1.22 34.88 -33.97
C HIS A 120 1.02 33.38 -33.66
N ALA A 121 1.58 32.89 -32.55
CA ALA A 121 1.44 31.50 -32.13
C ALA A 121 0.01 31.18 -31.68
N ALA A 122 -0.68 32.13 -31.03
CA ALA A 122 -2.06 31.98 -30.60
C ALA A 122 -3.02 31.78 -31.78
N LEU A 123 -2.77 32.44 -32.92
CA LEU A 123 -3.62 32.39 -34.11
C LEU A 123 -3.29 31.25 -35.07
N HIS A 124 -2.00 30.87 -35.20
CA HIS A 124 -1.56 29.95 -36.26
C HIS A 124 -1.18 28.54 -35.77
N TRP A 125 -0.89 28.37 -34.48
CA TRP A 125 -0.44 27.08 -33.97
C TRP A 125 -1.54 26.33 -33.23
N PRO A 126 -1.52 24.98 -33.23
CA PRO A 126 -2.44 24.19 -32.43
C PRO A 126 -2.00 24.22 -30.96
N THR A 127 -2.16 25.38 -30.30
CA THR A 127 -1.69 25.66 -28.93
C THR A 127 -2.11 24.59 -27.92
N LYS A 128 -3.32 24.06 -28.05
CA LYS A 128 -3.85 22.97 -27.22
C LYS A 128 -3.08 21.66 -27.39
N GLN A 129 -2.70 21.29 -28.61
CA GLN A 129 -1.96 20.05 -28.88
C GLN A 129 -0.51 20.18 -28.40
N ILE A 130 0.12 21.33 -28.61
CA ILE A 130 1.48 21.61 -28.15
C ILE A 130 1.54 21.59 -26.62
N ALA A 131 0.58 22.25 -25.94
CA ALA A 131 0.48 22.21 -24.48
C ALA A 131 0.21 20.79 -23.94
N ALA A 132 -0.54 19.97 -24.68
CA ALA A 132 -0.78 18.59 -24.28
C ALA A 132 0.48 17.72 -24.45
N LEU A 133 1.25 17.93 -25.52
CA LEU A 133 2.53 17.25 -25.72
C LEU A 133 3.55 17.67 -24.65
N SER A 134 3.61 18.96 -24.31
CA SER A 134 4.48 19.45 -23.23
C SER A 134 4.09 18.86 -21.88
N ALA A 135 2.79 18.70 -21.60
CA ALA A 135 2.31 18.03 -20.40
C ALA A 135 2.77 16.57 -20.34
N ILE A 136 2.59 15.79 -21.42
CA ILE A 136 3.05 14.40 -21.49
C ILE A 136 4.58 14.31 -21.31
N ALA A 137 5.34 15.19 -21.96
CA ALA A 137 6.79 15.23 -21.84
C ALA A 137 7.26 15.59 -20.41
N ALA A 138 6.63 16.57 -19.77
CA ALA A 138 6.91 16.96 -18.40
C ALA A 138 6.57 15.84 -17.41
N GLY A 139 5.40 15.20 -17.60
CA GLY A 139 5.00 14.04 -16.79
C GLY A 139 5.95 12.86 -16.96
N GLY A 140 6.35 12.54 -18.19
CA GLY A 140 7.30 11.46 -18.47
C GLY A 140 8.67 11.74 -17.85
N SER A 141 9.16 12.97 -17.99
CA SER A 141 10.41 13.42 -17.37
C SER A 141 10.34 13.32 -15.84
N TYR A 142 9.24 13.74 -15.22
CA TYR A 142 9.04 13.61 -13.77
C TYR A 142 8.96 12.15 -13.34
N MET A 143 8.24 11.30 -14.08
CA MET A 143 8.17 9.85 -13.81
C MET A 143 9.56 9.19 -13.82
N LEU A 144 10.37 9.52 -14.82
CA LEU A 144 11.75 9.06 -14.90
C LEU A 144 12.56 9.64 -13.73
N LEU A 145 12.46 10.95 -13.47
CA LEU A 145 13.17 11.61 -12.38
C LEU A 145 12.86 11.01 -11.02
N THR A 146 11.66 10.48 -10.78
CA THR A 146 11.29 9.92 -9.47
C THR A 146 11.38 8.40 -9.37
N GLY A 147 12.00 7.72 -10.34
CA GLY A 147 12.32 6.29 -10.23
C GLY A 147 11.39 5.33 -10.96
N ALA A 148 10.37 5.82 -11.67
CA ALA A 148 9.46 5.01 -12.48
C ALA A 148 8.95 3.74 -11.77
N HIS A 149 8.59 3.85 -10.48
CA HIS A 149 7.97 2.75 -9.74
C HIS A 149 6.51 2.54 -10.20
N VAL A 150 5.96 1.35 -9.95
CA VAL A 150 4.65 0.92 -10.46
C VAL A 150 3.50 1.93 -10.20
N PRO A 151 3.33 2.50 -8.99
CA PRO A 151 2.33 3.54 -8.73
C PRO A 151 2.37 4.75 -9.68
N ILE A 152 3.56 5.29 -9.97
CA ILE A 152 3.69 6.48 -10.81
C ILE A 152 3.50 6.15 -12.29
N ILE A 153 3.97 4.99 -12.77
CA ILE A 153 3.75 4.54 -14.15
C ILE A 153 2.25 4.51 -14.47
N ARG A 154 1.45 3.93 -13.59
CA ARG A 154 0.00 3.81 -13.80
C ARG A 154 -0.69 5.16 -13.79
N SER A 155 -0.29 6.02 -12.86
CA SER A 155 -0.82 7.38 -12.78
C SER A 155 -0.47 8.21 -14.02
N PHE A 156 0.76 8.07 -14.52
CA PHE A 156 1.19 8.68 -15.78
C PHE A 156 0.40 8.14 -16.96
N ALA A 157 0.21 6.82 -17.07
CA ALA A 157 -0.59 6.22 -18.14
C ALA A 157 -2.04 6.74 -18.12
N MET A 158 -2.68 6.83 -16.95
CA MET A 158 -4.01 7.44 -16.81
C MET A 158 -4.01 8.91 -17.22
N ALA A 159 -3.01 9.68 -16.79
CA ALA A 159 -2.90 11.10 -17.13
C ALA A 159 -2.64 11.34 -18.63
N CYS A 160 -1.89 10.46 -19.29
CA CYS A 160 -1.73 10.44 -20.75
C CYS A 160 -3.06 10.17 -21.45
N LEU A 161 -3.83 9.17 -21.00
CA LEU A 161 -5.16 8.87 -21.56
C LEU A 161 -6.14 10.04 -21.39
N VAL A 162 -6.13 10.69 -20.23
CA VAL A 162 -6.93 11.89 -19.96
C VAL A 162 -6.52 13.03 -20.89
N THR A 163 -5.22 13.30 -20.99
CA THR A 163 -4.66 14.35 -21.85
C THR A 163 -5.01 14.11 -23.32
N LEU A 164 -4.87 12.86 -23.79
CA LEU A 164 -5.24 12.46 -25.14
C LEU A 164 -6.74 12.60 -25.39
N GLY A 165 -7.57 12.23 -24.40
CA GLY A 165 -9.02 12.44 -24.44
C GLY A 165 -9.38 13.93 -24.59
N VAL A 166 -8.69 14.81 -23.85
CA VAL A 166 -8.85 16.26 -23.96
C VAL A 166 -8.46 16.74 -25.36
N ILE A 167 -7.37 16.26 -25.95
CA ILE A 167 -6.96 16.58 -27.33
C ILE A 167 -8.06 16.16 -28.33
N MET A 168 -8.60 14.95 -28.19
CA MET A 168 -9.64 14.40 -29.06
C MET A 168 -11.04 15.01 -28.84
N GLY A 169 -11.19 15.98 -27.94
CA GLY A 169 -12.49 16.58 -27.60
C GLY A 169 -13.43 15.63 -26.85
N ARG A 170 -12.90 14.54 -26.29
CA ARG A 170 -13.66 13.56 -25.50
C ARG A 170 -13.62 13.94 -24.02
N ARG A 171 -14.61 13.44 -23.25
CA ARG A 171 -14.66 13.66 -21.80
C ARG A 171 -13.49 12.94 -21.11
N ALA A 172 -12.70 13.69 -20.36
CA ALA A 172 -11.54 13.23 -19.59
C ALA A 172 -11.89 12.10 -18.59
N LEU A 173 -12.97 12.27 -17.82
CA LEU A 173 -13.48 11.27 -16.89
C LEU A 173 -14.73 10.59 -17.49
N SER A 174 -14.56 9.36 -17.96
CA SER A 174 -15.67 8.52 -18.42
C SER A 174 -15.44 7.06 -18.07
N LEU A 175 -16.53 6.31 -17.87
CA LEU A 175 -16.46 4.86 -17.62
C LEU A 175 -15.73 4.13 -18.75
N ARG A 176 -15.89 4.58 -20.00
CA ARG A 176 -15.19 4.02 -21.16
C ARG A 176 -13.68 4.27 -21.10
N GLY A 177 -13.29 5.49 -20.72
CA GLY A 177 -11.87 5.83 -20.53
C GLY A 177 -11.24 5.02 -19.39
N LEU A 178 -11.97 4.85 -18.28
CA LEU A 178 -11.54 4.02 -17.16
C LEU A 178 -11.38 2.55 -17.58
N ALA A 179 -12.36 2.00 -18.31
CA ALA A 179 -12.30 0.63 -18.81
C ALA A 179 -11.13 0.40 -19.78
N LEU A 180 -10.86 1.36 -20.67
CA LEU A 180 -9.71 1.29 -21.59
C LEU A 180 -8.38 1.33 -20.83
N ALA A 181 -8.25 2.22 -19.83
CA ALA A 181 -7.07 2.28 -18.98
C ALA A 181 -6.85 0.97 -18.21
N MET A 182 -7.93 0.40 -17.67
CA MET A 182 -7.90 -0.87 -16.96
C MET A 182 -7.48 -2.02 -17.88
N ALA A 183 -8.07 -2.11 -19.08
CA ALA A 183 -7.74 -3.13 -20.06
C ALA A 183 -6.28 -3.03 -20.51
N ALA A 184 -5.78 -1.82 -20.81
CA ALA A 184 -4.40 -1.61 -21.20
C ALA A 184 -3.41 -2.05 -20.10
N LEU A 185 -3.70 -1.71 -18.83
CA LEU A 185 -2.85 -2.13 -17.71
C LEU A 185 -2.87 -3.64 -17.49
N ILE A 186 -4.04 -4.29 -17.60
CA ILE A 186 -4.16 -5.74 -17.46
C ILE A 186 -3.40 -6.46 -18.58
N LEU A 187 -3.41 -5.92 -19.81
CA LEU A 187 -2.65 -6.49 -20.93
C LEU A 187 -1.13 -6.39 -20.72
N ILE A 188 -0.65 -5.29 -20.14
CA ILE A 188 0.78 -5.06 -19.91
C ILE A 188 1.27 -5.83 -18.66
N ALA A 189 0.49 -5.81 -17.59
CA ALA A 189 0.87 -6.36 -16.29
C ALA A 189 -0.35 -7.00 -15.58
N PRO A 190 -0.75 -8.22 -15.97
CA PRO A 190 -1.97 -8.86 -15.43
C PRO A 190 -1.90 -9.13 -13.93
N ASN A 191 -0.69 -9.31 -13.38
CA ASN A 191 -0.47 -9.54 -11.96
C ASN A 191 -0.91 -8.34 -11.07
N GLU A 192 -0.96 -7.13 -11.63
CA GLU A 192 -1.29 -5.90 -10.91
C GLU A 192 -2.73 -5.83 -10.43
N VAL A 193 -3.65 -6.62 -11.00
CA VAL A 193 -5.07 -6.63 -10.61
C VAL A 193 -5.25 -6.96 -9.12
N MET A 194 -4.37 -7.80 -8.59
CA MET A 194 -4.37 -8.18 -7.17
C MET A 194 -3.57 -7.20 -6.30
N GLY A 195 -2.93 -6.20 -6.90
CA GLY A 195 -2.13 -5.20 -6.20
C GLY A 195 -2.98 -4.13 -5.53
N VAL A 196 -2.64 -3.78 -4.28
CA VAL A 196 -3.32 -2.77 -3.45
C VAL A 196 -3.56 -1.49 -4.23
N SER A 197 -2.50 -0.99 -4.85
CA SER A 197 -2.49 0.31 -5.52
C SER A 197 -3.40 0.32 -6.75
N PHE A 198 -3.65 -0.83 -7.40
CA PHE A 198 -4.54 -0.91 -8.56
C PHE A 198 -5.99 -0.83 -8.08
N GLN A 199 -6.33 -1.69 -7.12
CA GLN A 199 -7.66 -1.80 -6.55
C GLN A 199 -8.14 -0.47 -5.96
N MET A 200 -7.32 0.16 -5.13
CA MET A 200 -7.58 1.47 -4.53
C MET A 200 -7.85 2.55 -5.58
N SER A 201 -6.97 2.68 -6.58
CA SER A 201 -7.04 3.77 -7.56
C SER A 201 -8.25 3.63 -8.47
N PHE A 202 -8.48 2.44 -9.04
CA PHE A 202 -9.62 2.21 -9.93
C PHE A 202 -10.96 2.28 -9.19
N SER A 203 -11.03 1.79 -7.96
CA SER A 203 -12.22 1.93 -7.10
C SER A 203 -12.53 3.40 -6.83
N ALA A 204 -11.52 4.19 -6.45
CA ALA A 204 -11.69 5.63 -6.21
C ALA A 204 -12.16 6.37 -7.47
N VAL A 205 -11.55 6.15 -8.63
CA VAL A 205 -11.94 6.83 -9.87
C VAL A 205 -13.34 6.42 -10.31
N LEU A 206 -13.70 5.14 -10.17
CA LEU A 206 -15.05 4.66 -10.45
C LEU A 206 -16.08 5.33 -9.53
N ALA A 207 -15.78 5.42 -8.23
CA ALA A 207 -16.61 6.09 -7.24
C ALA A 207 -16.82 7.58 -7.57
N LEU A 208 -15.77 8.26 -8.03
CA LEU A 208 -15.86 9.65 -8.48
C LEU A 208 -16.76 9.77 -9.71
N ILE A 209 -16.55 8.97 -10.76
CA ILE A 209 -17.36 9.05 -11.98
C ILE A 209 -18.85 8.83 -11.66
N VAL A 210 -19.14 7.76 -10.90
CA VAL A 210 -20.49 7.34 -10.56
C VAL A 210 -21.15 8.29 -9.55
N GLY A 211 -20.41 8.72 -8.53
CA GLY A 211 -20.89 9.63 -7.49
C GLY A 211 -21.19 11.02 -8.05
N TYR A 212 -20.31 11.56 -8.90
CA TYR A 212 -20.57 12.83 -9.58
C TYR A 212 -21.73 12.74 -10.57
N GLU A 213 -21.92 11.62 -11.28
CA GLU A 213 -23.08 11.42 -12.16
C GLU A 213 -24.40 11.47 -11.37
N LEU A 214 -24.46 10.81 -10.21
CA LEU A 214 -25.63 10.77 -9.34
C LEU A 214 -25.92 12.12 -8.66
N LEU A 215 -24.88 12.81 -8.19
CA LEU A 215 -25.01 14.06 -7.42
C LEU A 215 -25.04 15.31 -8.30
N ARG A 216 -24.82 15.18 -9.62
CA ARG A 216 -24.81 16.29 -10.59
C ARG A 216 -26.02 17.23 -10.49
N PRO A 217 -27.27 16.75 -10.33
CA PRO A 217 -28.43 17.66 -10.22
C PRO A 217 -28.37 18.53 -8.95
N TRP A 218 -27.92 17.96 -7.83
CA TRP A 218 -27.79 18.66 -6.56
C TRP A 218 -26.62 19.64 -6.56
N LEU A 219 -25.45 19.20 -7.06
CA LEU A 219 -24.27 20.06 -7.24
C LEU A 219 -24.59 21.28 -8.13
N ARG A 220 -25.34 21.09 -9.22
CA ARG A 220 -25.75 22.22 -10.09
C ARG A 220 -26.60 23.26 -9.37
N ARG A 221 -27.44 22.85 -8.42
CA ARG A 221 -28.24 23.79 -7.60
C ARG A 221 -27.36 24.58 -6.62
N LEU A 222 -26.34 23.95 -6.06
CA LEU A 222 -25.34 24.59 -5.18
C LEU A 222 -24.45 25.59 -5.92
N TYR A 223 -24.05 25.26 -7.16
CA TYR A 223 -23.23 26.09 -8.03
C TYR A 223 -24.02 27.15 -8.83
N GLY A 224 -25.32 27.35 -8.56
CA GLY A 224 -26.13 28.37 -9.22
C GLY A 224 -25.60 29.80 -9.04
N ASP A 225 -26.20 30.77 -9.76
CA ASP A 225 -25.77 32.18 -9.92
C ASP A 225 -25.82 33.06 -8.65
N GLY A 226 -25.30 32.55 -7.53
CA GLY A 226 -25.19 33.28 -6.27
C GLY A 226 -23.85 33.96 -6.07
N ALA A 227 -23.85 34.91 -5.13
CA ALA A 227 -22.68 35.63 -4.62
C ALA A 227 -21.45 34.73 -4.37
N TRP A 228 -20.25 35.32 -4.41
CA TRP A 228 -18.95 34.65 -4.25
C TRP A 228 -18.89 33.63 -3.08
N ARG A 229 -19.61 33.89 -1.97
CA ARG A 229 -19.77 32.95 -0.84
C ARG A 229 -20.38 31.59 -1.22
N ARG A 230 -21.40 31.56 -2.08
CA ARG A 230 -22.01 30.29 -2.54
C ARG A 230 -21.09 29.53 -3.47
N ARG A 231 -20.30 30.24 -4.29
CA ARG A 231 -19.25 29.60 -5.11
C ARG A 231 -18.17 28.99 -4.24
N LEU A 232 -17.68 29.70 -3.21
CA LEU A 232 -16.70 29.15 -2.27
C LEU A 232 -17.25 27.91 -1.55
N LEU A 233 -18.48 27.99 -1.03
CA LEU A 233 -19.14 26.85 -0.40
C LEU A 233 -19.27 25.66 -1.36
N GLY A 234 -19.63 25.92 -2.62
CA GLY A 234 -19.69 24.88 -3.65
C GLY A 234 -18.35 24.16 -3.85
N HIS A 235 -17.23 24.89 -3.86
CA HIS A 235 -15.89 24.29 -3.97
C HIS A 235 -15.51 23.47 -2.74
N VAL A 236 -15.78 23.99 -1.53
CA VAL A 236 -15.52 23.25 -0.28
C VAL A 236 -16.34 21.95 -0.25
N VAL A 237 -17.62 22.02 -0.61
CA VAL A 237 -18.50 20.85 -0.71
C VAL A 237 -18.00 19.87 -1.78
N ALA A 238 -17.53 20.34 -2.94
CA ALA A 238 -16.99 19.47 -3.98
C ALA A 238 -15.69 18.78 -3.55
N LEU A 239 -14.79 19.49 -2.84
CA LEU A 239 -13.58 18.90 -2.27
C LEU A 239 -13.91 17.84 -1.21
N ALA A 240 -14.79 18.18 -0.26
CA ALA A 240 -15.22 17.25 0.77
C ALA A 240 -15.90 16.01 0.16
N LEU A 241 -16.77 16.21 -0.84
CA LEU A 241 -17.45 15.13 -1.55
C LEU A 241 -16.47 14.23 -2.32
N THR A 242 -15.48 14.82 -3.00
CA THR A 242 -14.44 14.07 -3.73
C THR A 242 -13.65 13.19 -2.76
N SER A 243 -13.18 13.78 -1.65
CA SER A 243 -12.47 13.05 -0.61
C SER A 243 -13.33 11.95 -0.01
N ALA A 244 -14.59 12.25 0.34
CA ALA A 244 -15.53 11.26 0.88
C ALA A 244 -15.74 10.09 -0.09
N LEU A 245 -16.13 10.36 -1.34
CA LEU A 245 -16.37 9.32 -2.36
C LEU A 245 -15.12 8.46 -2.60
N ALA A 246 -13.96 9.09 -2.82
CA ALA A 246 -12.72 8.37 -3.08
C ALA A 246 -12.30 7.51 -1.88
N GLY A 247 -12.36 8.07 -0.67
CA GLY A 247 -11.94 7.36 0.54
C GLY A 247 -12.91 6.28 0.98
N THR A 248 -14.22 6.48 0.92
CA THR A 248 -15.21 5.45 1.31
C THR A 248 -15.11 4.21 0.42
N PHE A 249 -14.85 4.38 -0.88
CA PHE A 249 -14.68 3.27 -1.81
C PHE A 249 -13.27 2.64 -1.76
N SER A 250 -12.29 3.35 -1.20
CA SER A 250 -10.92 2.86 -0.97
C SER A 250 -10.76 2.17 0.39
N ALA A 251 -11.54 2.59 1.39
CA ALA A 251 -11.44 2.11 2.78
C ALA A 251 -11.53 0.59 2.94
N PRO A 252 -12.40 -0.16 2.23
CA PRO A 252 -12.45 -1.63 2.34
C PRO A 252 -11.16 -2.29 1.86
N TYR A 253 -10.55 -1.78 0.78
CA TYR A 253 -9.24 -2.26 0.34
C TYR A 253 -8.16 -1.91 1.35
N GLY A 254 -8.29 -0.79 2.06
CA GLY A 254 -7.37 -0.36 3.11
C GLY A 254 -7.44 -1.27 4.32
N ALA A 255 -8.66 -1.59 4.76
CA ALA A 255 -8.93 -2.57 5.79
C ALA A 255 -8.37 -3.95 5.42
N TYR A 256 -8.58 -4.40 4.17
CA TYR A 256 -8.07 -5.69 3.68
C TYR A 256 -6.53 -5.78 3.73
N HIS A 257 -5.83 -4.77 3.21
CA HIS A 257 -4.36 -4.82 3.05
C HIS A 257 -3.59 -4.33 4.28
N PHE A 258 -4.14 -3.38 5.04
CA PHE A 258 -3.45 -2.73 6.14
C PHE A 258 -4.09 -2.95 7.52
N GLY A 259 -5.29 -3.55 7.60
CA GLY A 259 -5.96 -3.88 8.86
C GLY A 259 -6.46 -2.67 9.66
N HIS A 260 -6.52 -1.48 9.06
CA HIS A 260 -6.98 -0.28 9.75
C HIS A 260 -7.71 0.68 8.81
N ILE A 261 -8.59 1.50 9.39
CA ILE A 261 -9.34 2.55 8.69
C ILE A 261 -9.06 3.88 9.41
N GLN A 262 -8.80 4.93 8.64
CA GLN A 262 -8.68 6.29 9.17
C GLN A 262 -10.06 6.94 9.20
N LEU A 263 -10.46 7.56 10.32
CA LEU A 263 -11.78 8.20 10.42
C LEU A 263 -11.78 9.64 9.91
N TYR A 264 -10.69 10.38 10.14
CA TYR A 264 -10.60 11.82 9.85
C TYR A 264 -9.93 12.13 8.49
N TYR A 265 -9.79 11.14 7.61
CA TYR A 265 -9.12 11.30 6.31
C TYR A 265 -9.77 12.38 5.43
N VAL A 266 -11.11 12.56 5.50
CA VAL A 266 -11.81 13.59 4.70
C VAL A 266 -11.34 14.98 5.10
N PHE A 267 -11.23 15.22 6.41
CA PHE A 267 -10.79 16.50 6.96
C PHE A 267 -9.32 16.75 6.62
N ALA A 268 -8.45 15.76 6.85
CA ALA A 268 -7.05 15.84 6.50
C ALA A 268 -6.85 16.16 5.02
N ASN A 269 -7.54 15.44 4.13
CA ASN A 269 -7.46 15.64 2.69
C ASN A 269 -8.00 17.01 2.24
N MET A 270 -9.08 17.50 2.87
CA MET A 270 -9.66 18.80 2.52
C MET A 270 -8.68 19.97 2.74
N LEU A 271 -7.74 19.83 3.68
CA LEU A 271 -6.72 20.85 3.96
C LEU A 271 -5.41 20.54 3.24
N ALA A 272 -4.89 19.32 3.38
CA ALA A 272 -3.59 18.94 2.89
C ALA A 272 -3.53 18.85 1.36
N VAL A 273 -4.56 18.29 0.70
CA VAL A 273 -4.52 18.09 -0.76
C VAL A 273 -4.49 19.43 -1.52
N PRO A 274 -5.36 20.43 -1.23
CA PRO A 274 -5.26 21.73 -1.88
C PRO A 274 -3.94 22.45 -1.57
N LEU A 275 -3.45 22.33 -0.35
CA LEU A 275 -2.16 22.91 0.05
C LEU A 275 -1.01 22.30 -0.77
N THR A 276 -0.98 20.98 -0.91
CA THR A 276 0.00 20.30 -1.76
C THR A 276 -0.15 20.70 -3.23
N ALA A 277 -1.39 20.76 -3.73
CA ALA A 277 -1.67 21.00 -5.14
C ALA A 277 -1.44 22.45 -5.60
N MET A 278 -1.79 23.42 -4.76
CA MET A 278 -1.74 24.85 -5.10
C MET A 278 -0.47 25.54 -4.61
N TRP A 279 0.21 24.99 -3.60
CA TRP A 279 1.40 25.62 -3.00
C TRP A 279 2.62 24.74 -3.13
N VAL A 280 2.66 23.55 -2.50
CA VAL A 280 3.89 22.74 -2.39
C VAL A 280 4.42 22.31 -3.76
N MET A 281 3.59 21.67 -4.58
CA MET A 281 4.02 21.15 -5.87
C MET A 281 4.37 22.26 -6.88
N PRO A 282 3.58 23.33 -7.05
CA PRO A 282 3.98 24.46 -7.88
C PRO A 282 5.29 25.10 -7.44
N ALA A 283 5.47 25.35 -6.14
CA ALA A 283 6.73 25.89 -5.61
C ALA A 283 7.91 24.94 -5.88
N GLY A 284 7.71 23.63 -5.70
CA GLY A 284 8.71 22.62 -6.03
C GLY A 284 9.07 22.56 -7.52
N MET A 285 8.10 22.70 -8.42
CA MET A 285 8.38 22.76 -9.86
C MET A 285 9.13 24.03 -10.25
N ILE A 286 8.79 25.17 -9.65
CA ILE A 286 9.53 26.43 -9.83
C ILE A 286 10.94 26.28 -9.28
N ALA A 287 11.13 25.64 -8.11
CA ALA A 287 12.45 25.36 -7.55
C ALA A 287 13.31 24.53 -8.50
N LEU A 288 12.77 23.47 -9.10
CA LEU A 288 13.48 22.68 -10.10
C LEU A 288 13.85 23.51 -11.34
N ALA A 289 12.97 24.42 -11.79
CA ALA A 289 13.24 25.31 -12.91
C ALA A 289 14.30 26.37 -12.61
N LEU A 290 14.38 26.86 -11.36
CA LEU A 290 15.35 27.86 -10.91
C LEU A 290 16.70 27.27 -10.50
N MET A 291 16.77 25.96 -10.26
CA MET A 291 17.97 25.27 -9.79
C MET A 291 19.20 25.43 -10.72
N PRO A 292 19.08 25.42 -12.06
CA PRO A 292 20.23 25.72 -12.94
C PRO A 292 20.80 27.13 -12.74
N LEU A 293 19.97 28.08 -12.30
CA LEU A 293 20.36 29.47 -12.05
C LEU A 293 20.90 29.68 -10.62
N HIS A 294 20.97 28.64 -9.79
CA HIS A 294 21.35 28.72 -8.37
C HIS A 294 20.37 29.59 -7.54
N LEU A 295 19.13 29.73 -8.01
CA LEU A 295 18.07 30.53 -7.37
C LEU A 295 16.98 29.65 -6.74
N GLU A 296 17.23 28.35 -6.56
CA GLU A 296 16.25 27.40 -6.02
C GLU A 296 15.73 27.78 -4.64
N ALA A 297 16.53 28.46 -3.81
CA ALA A 297 16.15 28.88 -2.47
C ALA A 297 14.90 29.77 -2.45
N LEU A 298 14.70 30.61 -3.49
CA LEU A 298 13.54 31.49 -3.62
C LEU A 298 12.22 30.73 -3.65
N ALA A 299 12.23 29.50 -4.18
CA ALA A 299 11.04 28.66 -4.29
C ALA A 299 11.04 27.50 -3.28
N LEU A 300 12.21 26.99 -2.88
CA LEU A 300 12.33 25.95 -1.85
C LEU A 300 11.91 26.45 -0.47
N VAL A 301 12.25 27.68 -0.07
CA VAL A 301 11.83 28.18 1.25
C VAL A 301 10.31 28.27 1.36
N PRO A 302 9.57 28.87 0.40
CA PRO A 302 8.11 28.81 0.38
C PRO A 302 7.54 27.39 0.29
N MET A 303 8.18 26.49 -0.47
CA MET A 303 7.78 25.09 -0.52
C MET A 303 7.89 24.44 0.88
N GLY A 304 8.96 24.73 1.62
CA GLY A 304 9.18 24.26 2.98
C GLY A 304 8.06 24.66 3.93
N TRP A 305 7.61 25.91 3.90
CA TRP A 305 6.45 26.36 4.69
C TRP A 305 5.18 25.57 4.37
N GLY A 306 4.95 25.27 3.09
CA GLY A 306 3.83 24.44 2.66
C GLY A 306 3.96 22.99 3.18
N VAL A 307 5.15 22.40 3.14
CA VAL A 307 5.42 21.05 3.67
C VAL A 307 5.23 21.02 5.19
N ASP A 308 5.72 22.03 5.92
CA ASP A 308 5.55 22.15 7.36
C ASP A 308 4.09 22.27 7.75
N ALA A 309 3.30 23.02 6.98
CA ALA A 309 1.86 23.12 7.20
C ALA A 309 1.16 21.77 6.95
N VAL A 310 1.52 21.01 5.91
CA VAL A 310 1.00 19.64 5.69
C VAL A 310 1.40 18.70 6.84
N LEU A 311 2.66 18.76 7.28
CA LEU A 311 3.18 17.96 8.39
C LEU A 311 2.44 18.28 9.70
N TRP A 312 2.19 19.56 9.97
CA TRP A 312 1.40 20.00 11.12
C TRP A 312 -0.03 19.47 11.07
N ILE A 313 -0.71 19.56 9.91
CA ILE A 313 -2.05 18.97 9.72
C ILE A 313 -2.02 17.46 9.99
N GLY A 314 -1.04 16.75 9.45
CA GLY A 314 -0.90 15.30 9.64
C GLY A 314 -0.74 14.92 11.11
N ARG A 315 0.16 15.61 11.84
CA ARG A 315 0.37 15.39 13.29
C ARG A 315 -0.86 15.76 14.12
N ALA A 316 -1.53 16.86 13.78
CA ALA A 316 -2.72 17.32 14.49
C ALA A 316 -3.90 16.36 14.33
N VAL A 317 -4.14 15.85 13.11
CA VAL A 317 -5.23 14.89 12.87
C VAL A 317 -4.89 13.52 13.46
N ALA A 318 -3.64 13.08 13.40
CA ALA A 318 -3.20 11.82 13.98
C ALA A 318 -3.33 11.76 15.51
N SER A 319 -3.28 12.91 16.20
CA SER A 319 -3.46 12.97 17.66
C SER A 319 -4.92 12.97 18.12
N TRP A 320 -5.88 13.03 17.20
CA TRP A 320 -7.30 13.01 17.55
C TRP A 320 -7.74 11.62 18.05
N PRO A 321 -8.70 11.56 19.00
CA PRO A 321 -9.19 10.28 19.51
C PRO A 321 -9.81 9.46 18.37
N ALA A 322 -9.44 8.18 18.31
CA ALA A 322 -9.85 7.24 17.27
C ALA A 322 -9.48 7.68 15.83
N ALA A 323 -8.38 8.43 15.65
CA ALA A 323 -7.88 8.77 14.32
C ALA A 323 -7.71 7.53 13.43
N VAL A 324 -7.27 6.43 14.04
CA VAL A 324 -7.18 5.11 13.43
C VAL A 324 -8.02 4.13 14.25
N VAL A 325 -8.82 3.33 13.56
CA VAL A 325 -9.55 2.21 14.15
C VAL A 325 -9.09 0.92 13.48
N ALA A 326 -8.79 -0.09 14.29
CA ALA A 326 -8.49 -1.43 13.80
C ALA A 326 -9.71 -1.97 13.05
N ALA A 327 -9.51 -2.40 11.82
CA ALA A 327 -10.57 -2.91 10.99
C ALA A 327 -10.55 -4.44 11.04
N PRO A 328 -11.71 -5.10 11.19
CA PRO A 328 -11.79 -6.54 11.05
C PRO A 328 -11.25 -6.98 9.68
N HIS A 329 -10.52 -8.11 9.64
CA HIS A 329 -10.02 -8.66 8.40
C HIS A 329 -11.17 -8.96 7.43
N ILE A 330 -11.11 -8.37 6.23
CA ILE A 330 -12.02 -8.70 5.14
C ILE A 330 -11.44 -9.92 4.42
N PRO A 331 -12.16 -11.05 4.31
CA PRO A 331 -11.69 -12.19 3.54
C PRO A 331 -11.65 -11.86 2.03
N ALA A 332 -10.79 -12.57 1.29
CA ALA A 332 -10.61 -12.34 -0.15
C ALA A 332 -11.92 -12.46 -0.96
N TRP A 333 -12.81 -13.38 -0.58
CA TRP A 333 -14.12 -13.51 -1.23
C TRP A 333 -15.01 -12.29 -0.97
N GLY A 334 -14.96 -11.71 0.24
CA GLY A 334 -15.71 -10.51 0.60
C GLY A 334 -15.26 -9.30 -0.21
N LEU A 335 -13.94 -9.14 -0.35
CA LEU A 335 -13.35 -8.10 -1.20
C LEU A 335 -13.74 -8.28 -2.68
N ALA A 336 -13.77 -9.52 -3.19
CA ALA A 336 -14.19 -9.81 -4.56
C ALA A 336 -15.66 -9.46 -4.80
N VAL A 337 -16.56 -9.87 -3.91
CA VAL A 337 -18.00 -9.54 -3.96
C VAL A 337 -18.22 -8.02 -3.87
N LEU A 338 -17.48 -7.33 -3.00
CA LEU A 338 -17.50 -5.87 -2.89
C LEU A 338 -17.05 -5.20 -4.20
N SER A 339 -15.96 -5.67 -4.79
CA SER A 339 -15.41 -5.15 -6.06
C SER A 339 -16.42 -5.33 -7.20
N LEU A 340 -17.03 -6.52 -7.30
CA LEU A 340 -18.08 -6.82 -8.27
C LEU A 340 -19.32 -5.95 -8.05
N GLY A 341 -19.73 -5.74 -6.80
CA GLY A 341 -20.83 -4.85 -6.44
C GLY A 341 -20.57 -3.41 -6.89
N ILE A 342 -19.38 -2.87 -6.58
CA ILE A 342 -18.96 -1.53 -7.02
C ILE A 342 -19.00 -1.43 -8.55
N ALA A 343 -18.40 -2.38 -9.27
CA ALA A 343 -18.41 -2.42 -10.72
C ALA A 343 -19.85 -2.46 -11.26
N TRP A 344 -20.70 -3.35 -10.72
CA TRP A 344 -22.10 -3.50 -11.10
C TRP A 344 -22.87 -2.18 -10.93
N THR A 345 -22.64 -1.45 -9.84
CA THR A 345 -23.29 -0.16 -9.64
C THR A 345 -22.86 0.90 -10.66
N GLY A 346 -21.63 0.82 -11.18
CA GLY A 346 -21.15 1.73 -12.22
C GLY A 346 -21.60 1.36 -13.63
N LEU A 347 -21.81 0.08 -13.91
CA LEU A 347 -22.19 -0.45 -15.22
C LEU A 347 -23.68 -0.20 -15.54
N TRP A 348 -24.57 -0.45 -14.58
CA TRP A 348 -26.01 -0.39 -14.81
C TRP A 348 -26.63 0.96 -14.46
N ARG A 349 -27.47 1.48 -15.38
CA ARG A 349 -28.20 2.75 -15.20
C ARG A 349 -29.62 2.59 -14.66
N THR A 350 -30.19 1.39 -14.74
CA THR A 350 -31.57 1.09 -14.30
C THR A 350 -31.60 0.66 -12.82
N ARG A 351 -32.80 0.32 -12.30
CA ARG A 351 -32.96 -0.22 -10.93
C ARG A 351 -32.14 -1.49 -10.67
N LEU A 352 -31.67 -2.19 -11.71
CA LEU A 352 -30.72 -3.29 -11.60
C LEU A 352 -29.42 -2.91 -10.88
N ARG A 353 -29.07 -1.61 -10.86
CA ARG A 353 -27.96 -1.07 -10.08
C ARG A 353 -28.06 -1.40 -8.58
N LEU A 354 -29.27 -1.53 -8.04
CA LEU A 354 -29.50 -1.83 -6.62
C LEU A 354 -28.97 -3.22 -6.22
N ALA A 355 -28.94 -4.18 -7.13
CA ALA A 355 -28.34 -5.49 -6.86
C ALA A 355 -26.83 -5.37 -6.53
N GLY A 356 -26.14 -4.40 -7.13
CA GLY A 356 -24.75 -4.10 -6.80
C GLY A 356 -24.58 -3.55 -5.38
N VAL A 357 -25.56 -2.78 -4.88
CA VAL A 357 -25.55 -2.30 -3.49
C VAL A 357 -25.68 -3.46 -2.51
N VAL A 358 -26.52 -4.45 -2.82
CA VAL A 358 -26.64 -5.69 -2.01
C VAL A 358 -25.30 -6.42 -1.95
N ALA A 359 -24.59 -6.55 -3.09
CA ALA A 359 -23.27 -7.15 -3.11
C ALA A 359 -22.22 -6.35 -2.31
N ILE A 360 -22.24 -5.01 -2.38
CA ILE A 360 -21.37 -4.15 -1.56
C ILE A 360 -21.63 -4.40 -0.07
N VAL A 361 -22.89 -4.41 0.36
CA VAL A 361 -23.27 -4.66 1.76
C VAL A 361 -22.82 -6.06 2.20
N LEU A 362 -23.02 -7.08 1.36
CA LEU A 362 -22.55 -8.44 1.66
C LEU A 362 -21.03 -8.51 1.82
N GLY A 363 -20.28 -7.83 0.94
CA GLY A 363 -18.83 -7.74 1.04
C GLY A 363 -18.33 -6.93 2.25
N LEU A 364 -19.11 -5.97 2.76
CA LEU A 364 -18.79 -5.25 3.99
C LEU A 364 -19.12 -6.07 5.25
N ILE A 365 -20.14 -6.93 5.19
CA ILE A 365 -20.54 -7.82 6.29
C ILE A 365 -19.68 -9.09 6.34
N SER A 366 -18.90 -9.38 5.30
CA SER A 366 -18.07 -10.59 5.24
C SER A 366 -17.17 -10.85 6.46
N PRO A 367 -16.57 -9.85 7.14
CA PRO A 367 -15.78 -10.11 8.34
C PRO A 367 -16.60 -10.68 9.50
N ALA A 368 -17.91 -10.42 9.56
CA ALA A 368 -18.80 -10.99 10.56
C ALA A 368 -19.25 -12.42 10.20
N LEU A 369 -19.13 -12.80 8.92
CA LEU A 369 -19.46 -14.12 8.40
C LEU A 369 -18.24 -15.06 8.40
N ASP A 370 -17.05 -14.50 8.34
CA ASP A 370 -15.79 -15.24 8.32
C ASP A 370 -15.22 -15.42 9.74
N ARG A 371 -14.71 -16.61 10.03
CA ARG A 371 -14.09 -16.91 11.32
C ARG A 371 -12.57 -16.78 11.20
N PRO A 372 -11.92 -15.86 11.94
CA PRO A 372 -10.47 -15.81 11.96
C PRO A 372 -9.89 -17.06 12.67
N PRO A 373 -8.68 -17.51 12.31
CA PRO A 373 -7.97 -18.58 13.01
C PRO A 373 -7.80 -18.27 14.49
N ASP A 374 -7.90 -19.32 15.30
CA ASP A 374 -7.70 -19.26 16.75
C ASP A 374 -6.21 -19.24 17.10
N ILE A 375 -5.37 -19.90 16.28
CA ILE A 375 -3.91 -19.96 16.52
C ILE A 375 -3.15 -19.66 15.23
N LEU A 376 -2.11 -18.84 15.35
CA LEU A 376 -1.14 -18.55 14.29
C LEU A 376 0.27 -18.95 14.74
N VAL A 377 1.01 -19.61 13.86
CA VAL A 377 2.41 -20.01 14.07
C VAL A 377 3.27 -19.39 12.97
N SER A 378 4.36 -18.70 13.34
CA SER A 378 5.24 -18.07 12.35
C SER A 378 6.09 -19.09 11.59
N ALA A 379 6.60 -18.71 10.43
CA ALA A 379 7.43 -19.59 9.58
C ALA A 379 8.74 -20.02 10.29
N GLU A 380 9.21 -19.25 11.27
CA GLU A 380 10.37 -19.56 12.09
C GLU A 380 10.03 -20.35 13.35
N ALA A 381 8.74 -20.58 13.64
CA ALA A 381 8.20 -21.08 14.92
C ALA A 381 8.67 -20.28 16.16
N ARG A 382 9.15 -19.03 15.95
CA ARG A 382 9.58 -18.13 17.02
C ARG A 382 8.45 -17.32 17.63
N LEU A 383 7.31 -17.28 16.95
CA LEU A 383 6.07 -16.67 17.44
C LEU A 383 4.96 -17.71 17.34
N ILE A 384 4.21 -17.84 18.44
CA ILE A 384 2.96 -18.60 18.50
C ILE A 384 1.93 -17.68 19.14
N GLY A 385 0.90 -17.33 18.38
CA GLY A 385 -0.19 -16.45 18.83
C GLY A 385 -1.47 -17.23 18.99
N VAL A 386 -2.20 -16.98 20.07
CA VAL A 386 -3.49 -17.60 20.40
C VAL A 386 -4.52 -16.49 20.62
N ARG A 387 -5.58 -16.49 19.84
CA ARG A 387 -6.72 -15.58 19.99
C ARG A 387 -7.81 -16.26 20.80
N THR A 388 -8.22 -15.60 21.87
CA THR A 388 -9.38 -16.02 22.68
C THR A 388 -10.33 -14.85 22.89
N PRO A 389 -11.55 -15.08 23.38
CA PRO A 389 -12.45 -13.99 23.78
C PRO A 389 -11.85 -13.04 24.83
N ALA A 390 -10.89 -13.52 25.65
CA ALA A 390 -10.22 -12.72 26.66
C ALA A 390 -9.10 -11.82 26.10
N GLY A 391 -8.68 -12.03 24.86
CA GLY A 391 -7.60 -11.29 24.21
C GLY A 391 -6.66 -12.16 23.39
N VAL A 392 -5.57 -11.55 22.91
CA VAL A 392 -4.52 -12.21 22.12
C VAL A 392 -3.32 -12.51 23.00
N PHE A 393 -3.01 -13.80 23.15
CA PHE A 393 -1.89 -14.31 23.93
C PHE A 393 -0.76 -14.74 23.00
N VAL A 394 0.49 -14.45 23.33
CA VAL A 394 1.64 -14.74 22.45
C VAL A 394 2.79 -15.33 23.23
N GLN A 395 3.36 -16.41 22.70
CA GLN A 395 4.68 -16.93 23.07
C GLN A 395 5.72 -16.37 22.09
N LYS A 396 6.70 -15.63 22.62
CA LYS A 396 7.76 -14.97 21.83
C LYS A 396 9.11 -15.58 22.19
N ALA A 397 9.82 -16.11 21.20
CA ALA A 397 11.21 -16.55 21.32
C ALA A 397 12.19 -15.42 20.93
N SER A 398 13.46 -15.57 21.29
CA SER A 398 14.51 -14.61 20.91
C SER A 398 14.61 -14.46 19.39
N GLY A 399 14.73 -13.22 18.90
CA GLY A 399 14.78 -12.91 17.47
C GLY A 399 13.44 -13.11 16.74
N ALA A 400 12.31 -13.05 17.45
CA ALA A 400 10.98 -13.00 16.87
C ALA A 400 10.74 -11.70 16.06
N SER A 401 10.09 -11.83 14.90
CA SER A 401 9.82 -10.70 14.00
C SER A 401 8.71 -9.79 14.54
N ARG A 402 9.04 -8.54 14.88
CA ARG A 402 8.05 -7.51 15.25
C ARG A 402 7.02 -7.27 14.14
N PHE A 403 7.48 -7.23 12.89
CA PHE A 403 6.60 -7.09 11.71
C PHE A 403 5.54 -8.20 11.63
N THR A 404 5.91 -9.45 11.93
CA THR A 404 4.97 -10.57 11.91
C THR A 404 3.93 -10.43 13.03
N LEU A 405 4.37 -10.01 14.22
CA LEU A 405 3.47 -9.75 15.34
C LEU A 405 2.47 -8.62 15.03
N ASP A 406 2.97 -7.51 14.49
CA ASP A 406 2.13 -6.36 14.10
C ASP A 406 1.10 -6.77 13.03
N SER A 407 1.51 -7.63 12.08
CA SER A 407 0.61 -8.18 11.07
C SER A 407 -0.50 -9.07 11.66
N TRP A 408 -0.22 -9.81 12.75
CA TRP A 408 -1.21 -10.64 13.43
C TRP A 408 -2.20 -9.80 14.25
N LEU A 409 -1.70 -8.78 14.95
CA LEU A 409 -2.53 -7.83 15.68
C LEU A 409 -3.49 -7.09 14.75
N GLN A 410 -2.99 -6.65 13.59
CA GLN A 410 -3.82 -6.07 12.52
C GLN A 410 -4.89 -7.07 12.03
N TYR A 411 -4.51 -8.31 11.75
CA TYR A 411 -5.43 -9.33 11.26
C TYR A 411 -6.54 -9.66 12.27
N TRP A 412 -6.21 -9.79 13.55
CA TRP A 412 -7.17 -10.06 14.62
C TRP A 412 -7.90 -8.82 15.16
N ALA A 413 -7.58 -7.64 14.62
CA ALA A 413 -8.07 -6.34 15.10
C ALA A 413 -7.86 -6.16 16.62
N ALA A 414 -6.69 -6.54 17.13
CA ALA A 414 -6.32 -6.45 18.54
C ALA A 414 -5.27 -5.36 18.76
N ALA A 415 -5.42 -4.60 19.86
CA ALA A 415 -4.50 -3.50 20.20
C ALA A 415 -3.21 -4.00 20.86
N ASP A 416 -3.32 -4.96 21.79
CA ASP A 416 -2.22 -5.41 22.63
C ASP A 416 -2.12 -6.94 22.67
N THR A 417 -0.96 -7.42 23.13
CA THR A 417 -0.69 -8.84 23.36
C THR A 417 -0.37 -9.11 24.82
N THR A 418 -0.93 -10.18 25.37
CA THR A 418 -0.52 -10.73 26.66
C THR A 418 0.49 -11.87 26.46
N PRO A 419 1.48 -12.05 27.35
CA PRO A 419 2.32 -13.24 27.33
C PRO A 419 1.48 -14.50 27.52
N LEU A 420 1.80 -15.56 26.77
CA LEU A 420 1.15 -16.86 26.93
C LEU A 420 1.63 -17.53 28.24
N ALA A 421 0.95 -17.23 29.34
CA ALA A 421 1.25 -17.76 30.67
C ALA A 421 -0.01 -17.79 31.56
N GLY A 422 -0.02 -18.70 32.52
CA GLY A 422 -1.11 -18.87 33.48
C GLY A 422 -2.41 -19.42 32.88
N ASN A 423 -3.50 -19.24 33.62
CA ASN A 423 -4.84 -19.61 33.18
C ASN A 423 -5.63 -18.36 32.82
N ALA A 424 -6.03 -18.22 31.56
CA ALA A 424 -6.78 -17.06 31.09
C ALA A 424 -7.77 -17.45 29.99
N GLY A 425 -9.07 -17.26 30.28
CA GLY A 425 -10.14 -17.68 29.37
C GLY A 425 -10.09 -19.18 29.10
N ASN A 426 -9.84 -19.55 27.84
CA ASN A 426 -9.77 -20.94 27.40
C ASN A 426 -8.34 -21.50 27.34
N ILE A 427 -7.38 -20.82 27.97
CA ILE A 427 -5.98 -21.23 28.01
C ILE A 427 -5.66 -21.69 29.43
N GLY A 428 -5.12 -22.90 29.54
CA GLY A 428 -4.53 -23.42 30.77
C GLY A 428 -3.07 -23.77 30.56
N CYS A 429 -2.15 -23.03 31.19
CA CYS A 429 -0.71 -23.28 31.09
C CYS A 429 -0.15 -23.96 32.35
N ASN A 430 0.66 -24.98 32.13
CA ASN A 430 1.49 -25.64 33.15
C ASN A 430 2.98 -25.62 32.73
N GLU A 431 3.83 -26.32 33.47
CA GLU A 431 5.27 -26.39 33.17
C GLU A 431 5.57 -27.10 31.85
N LEU A 432 4.73 -28.07 31.44
CA LEU A 432 4.91 -28.86 30.23
C LEU A 432 4.40 -28.16 28.96
N GLY A 433 3.55 -27.13 29.11
CA GLY A 433 2.98 -26.41 27.98
C GLY A 433 1.67 -25.68 28.28
N CYS A 434 1.02 -25.18 27.24
CA CYS A 434 -0.27 -24.53 27.33
C CYS A 434 -1.33 -25.30 26.54
N LEU A 435 -2.41 -25.69 27.20
CA LEU A 435 -3.60 -26.24 26.56
C LEU A 435 -4.56 -25.11 26.19
N VAL A 436 -4.99 -25.09 24.93
CA VAL A 436 -5.94 -24.14 24.38
C VAL A 436 -7.21 -24.90 24.01
N GLN A 437 -8.33 -24.52 24.62
CA GLN A 437 -9.64 -25.10 24.35
C GLN A 437 -10.42 -24.24 23.35
N GLY A 438 -10.69 -24.81 22.17
CA GLY A 438 -11.51 -24.17 21.15
C GLY A 438 -12.98 -24.59 21.20
N ARG A 439 -13.70 -24.38 20.10
CA ARG A 439 -15.12 -24.74 19.98
C ARG A 439 -15.26 -26.22 19.61
N GLY A 440 -14.85 -27.13 20.49
CA GLY A 440 -14.97 -28.59 20.29
C GLY A 440 -13.70 -29.31 19.84
N ALA A 441 -12.58 -28.58 19.71
CA ALA A 441 -11.25 -29.15 19.50
C ALA A 441 -10.24 -28.48 20.44
N THR A 442 -9.13 -29.17 20.69
CA THR A 442 -8.08 -28.75 21.61
C THR A 442 -6.73 -28.66 20.90
N ALA A 443 -5.93 -27.67 21.28
CA ALA A 443 -4.55 -27.55 20.84
C ALA A 443 -3.63 -27.47 22.05
N ARG A 444 -2.47 -28.13 21.98
CA ARG A 444 -1.44 -28.03 23.02
C ARG A 444 -0.16 -27.44 22.45
N ILE A 445 0.32 -26.39 23.09
CA ILE A 445 1.61 -25.75 22.82
C ILE A 445 2.63 -26.32 23.81
N ILE A 446 3.57 -27.12 23.34
CA ILE A 446 4.51 -27.89 24.16
C ILE A 446 5.75 -27.06 24.49
N ARG A 447 6.27 -27.21 25.71
CA ARG A 447 7.54 -26.64 26.20
C ARG A 447 8.42 -27.76 26.78
N GLY A 448 8.93 -28.65 25.92
CA GLY A 448 9.72 -29.81 26.32
C GLY A 448 9.11 -31.13 25.88
N GLU A 449 8.94 -32.08 26.81
CA GLU A 449 8.35 -33.39 26.50
C GLU A 449 6.83 -33.28 26.26
N GLY A 450 6.38 -33.85 25.15
CA GLY A 450 4.99 -33.78 24.70
C GLY A 450 4.28 -35.12 24.75
N ALA A 451 2.97 -35.09 24.99
CA ALA A 451 2.06 -36.22 24.84
C ALA A 451 1.05 -35.94 23.71
N CYS A 452 0.54 -37.00 23.07
CA CYS A 452 -0.46 -36.93 22.00
C CYS A 452 -1.89 -36.90 22.57
N ASP A 453 -2.21 -35.89 23.37
CA ASP A 453 -3.47 -35.79 24.11
C ASP A 453 -4.33 -34.56 23.75
N ALA A 454 -4.07 -33.99 22.56
CA ALA A 454 -4.87 -32.92 21.96
C ALA A 454 -5.01 -33.15 20.45
N ASP A 455 -5.98 -32.50 19.82
CA ASP A 455 -6.21 -32.63 18.37
C ASP A 455 -5.06 -32.04 17.54
N VAL A 456 -4.43 -30.97 18.07
CA VAL A 456 -3.23 -30.36 17.47
C VAL A 456 -2.15 -30.18 18.52
N LEU A 457 -0.94 -30.62 18.19
CA LEU A 457 0.27 -30.33 18.96
C LEU A 457 1.08 -29.28 18.23
N ILE A 458 1.53 -28.27 18.96
CA ILE A 458 2.31 -27.14 18.45
C ILE A 458 3.60 -27.03 19.25
N SER A 459 4.73 -26.90 18.55
CA SER A 459 6.03 -26.75 19.20
C SER A 459 6.93 -25.78 18.46
N ALA A 460 7.66 -24.96 19.23
CA ALA A 460 8.73 -24.12 18.70
C ALA A 460 9.97 -24.92 18.30
N GLU A 461 10.13 -26.12 18.87
CA GLU A 461 11.26 -27.02 18.69
C GLU A 461 10.83 -28.29 17.93
N PRO A 462 11.74 -28.95 17.20
CA PRO A 462 11.44 -30.22 16.56
C PRO A 462 11.21 -31.30 17.62
N ILE A 463 10.05 -31.97 17.56
CA ILE A 463 9.73 -33.04 18.50
C ILE A 463 9.82 -34.39 17.77
N PRO A 464 10.58 -35.37 18.28
CA PRO A 464 10.66 -36.72 17.69
C PRO A 464 9.40 -37.57 17.93
N LEU A 465 8.30 -36.95 18.36
CA LEU A 465 7.04 -37.61 18.70
C LEU A 465 6.24 -37.90 17.42
N ARG A 466 5.82 -39.15 17.23
CA ARG A 466 4.89 -39.54 16.17
C ARG A 466 3.53 -39.81 16.77
N CYS A 467 2.62 -38.86 16.61
CA CYS A 467 1.24 -39.05 17.05
C CYS A 467 0.44 -39.86 16.03
N PRO A 468 -0.40 -40.80 16.48
CA PRO A 468 -1.35 -41.48 15.59
C PRO A 468 -2.41 -40.48 15.09
N ALA A 469 -2.90 -40.70 13.87
CA ALA A 469 -4.05 -39.96 13.36
C ALA A 469 -5.25 -40.15 14.30
N PRO A 470 -6.07 -39.11 14.56
CA PRO A 470 -6.20 -37.85 13.81
C PRO A 470 -5.34 -36.66 14.32
N VAL A 471 -4.43 -36.87 15.29
CA VAL A 471 -3.65 -35.77 15.89
C VAL A 471 -2.69 -35.15 14.87
N ARG A 472 -2.74 -33.82 14.72
CA ARG A 472 -1.85 -33.07 13.82
C ARG A 472 -0.70 -32.45 14.60
N LEU A 473 0.54 -32.62 14.11
CA LEU A 473 1.74 -32.01 14.69
C LEU A 473 2.20 -30.82 13.84
N VAL A 474 2.40 -29.67 14.49
CA VAL A 474 3.00 -28.46 13.91
C VAL A 474 4.24 -28.10 14.73
N ASP A 475 5.40 -28.57 14.27
CA ASP A 475 6.69 -28.35 14.91
C ASP A 475 7.63 -27.48 14.04
N ARG A 476 8.87 -27.30 14.50
CA ARG A 476 9.91 -26.54 13.78
C ARG A 476 10.14 -27.04 12.35
N PHE A 477 10.11 -28.36 12.11
CA PHE A 477 10.30 -28.93 10.77
C PHE A 477 9.06 -28.77 9.88
N SER A 478 7.87 -28.76 10.48
CA SER A 478 6.61 -28.51 9.78
C SER A 478 6.59 -27.08 9.25
N VAL A 479 6.91 -26.09 10.09
CA VAL A 479 6.96 -24.68 9.63
C VAL A 479 8.10 -24.42 8.64
N TRP A 480 9.23 -25.12 8.77
CA TRP A 480 10.35 -24.96 7.83
C TRP A 480 9.99 -25.49 6.43
N ARG A 481 9.22 -26.58 6.35
CA ARG A 481 8.76 -27.15 5.07
C ARG A 481 7.60 -26.37 4.46
N GLU A 482 6.63 -26.02 5.29
CA GLU A 482 5.33 -25.53 4.82
C GLU A 482 5.08 -24.04 5.07
N GLY A 483 5.99 -23.35 5.74
CA GLY A 483 5.87 -21.94 6.09
C GLY A 483 5.04 -21.71 7.36
N ALA A 484 4.38 -20.56 7.45
CA ALA A 484 3.51 -20.24 8.57
C ALA A 484 2.24 -21.12 8.57
N HIS A 485 1.64 -21.32 9.75
CA HIS A 485 0.40 -22.11 9.90
C HIS A 485 -0.71 -21.27 10.54
N ALA A 486 -1.94 -21.49 10.07
CA ALA A 486 -3.17 -21.01 10.68
C ALA A 486 -4.03 -22.20 11.11
N ILE A 487 -4.59 -22.12 12.30
CA ILE A 487 -5.31 -23.23 12.93
C ILE A 487 -6.66 -22.73 13.44
N TRP A 488 -7.71 -23.46 13.07
CA TRP A 488 -9.08 -23.28 13.56
C TRP A 488 -9.48 -24.49 14.39
N LEU A 489 -10.03 -24.23 15.56
CA LEU A 489 -10.55 -25.22 16.49
C LEU A 489 -12.09 -25.19 16.41
N ASP A 490 -12.63 -26.08 15.56
CA ASP A 490 -14.05 -26.22 15.25
C ASP A 490 -14.66 -27.46 15.91
N ALA A 491 -15.99 -27.56 15.88
CA ALA A 491 -16.72 -28.68 16.49
C ALA A 491 -16.45 -30.03 15.79
N GLY A 492 -16.02 -29.97 14.52
CA GLY A 492 -15.64 -31.14 13.72
C GLY A 492 -14.16 -31.52 13.84
N GLY A 493 -13.41 -30.91 14.77
CA GLY A 493 -11.97 -31.10 14.94
C GLY A 493 -11.15 -29.89 14.53
N ALA A 494 -9.84 -30.06 14.48
CA ALA A 494 -8.92 -28.97 14.17
C ALA A 494 -8.56 -28.90 12.67
N LEU A 495 -8.86 -27.75 12.06
CA LEU A 495 -8.41 -27.44 10.70
C LEU A 495 -7.05 -26.74 10.78
N VAL A 496 -6.03 -27.35 10.20
CA VAL A 496 -4.69 -26.78 10.07
C VAL A 496 -4.44 -26.47 8.60
N LEU A 497 -4.16 -25.19 8.30
CA LEU A 497 -3.80 -24.72 6.97
C LEU A 497 -2.38 -24.15 7.02
N SER A 498 -1.52 -24.61 6.11
CA SER A 498 -0.17 -24.05 5.97
C SER A 498 -0.08 -23.05 4.83
N ASP A 499 0.89 -22.16 4.91
CA ASP A 499 1.14 -21.13 3.92
C ASP A 499 1.45 -21.74 2.54
N ARG A 500 2.19 -22.86 2.52
CA ARG A 500 2.44 -23.63 1.29
C ARG A 500 1.17 -24.24 0.70
N GLN A 501 0.28 -24.81 1.54
CA GLN A 501 -1.00 -25.34 1.08
C GLN A 501 -1.88 -24.24 0.46
N PHE A 502 -1.91 -23.06 1.10
CA PHE A 502 -2.66 -21.91 0.60
C PHE A 502 -2.11 -21.39 -0.73
N ARG A 503 -0.77 -21.24 -0.84
CA ARG A 503 -0.13 -20.74 -2.07
C ARG A 503 -0.20 -21.74 -3.22
N GLY A 504 -0.22 -23.03 -2.91
CA GLY A 504 -0.23 -24.12 -3.89
C GLY A 504 1.08 -24.23 -4.68
N ASN A 505 1.01 -24.91 -5.82
CA ASN A 505 2.19 -25.13 -6.68
C ASN A 505 2.33 -23.99 -7.70
N ARG A 506 3.02 -22.92 -7.31
CA ARG A 506 3.24 -21.73 -8.15
C ARG A 506 4.74 -21.54 -8.46
N PRO A 507 5.11 -20.91 -9.59
CA PRO A 507 6.51 -20.73 -9.99
C PRO A 507 7.40 -20.03 -8.96
N TRP A 508 6.83 -19.14 -8.14
CA TRP A 508 7.53 -18.40 -7.09
C TRP A 508 7.57 -19.12 -5.74
N VAL A 509 6.89 -20.25 -5.58
CA VAL A 509 6.92 -21.04 -4.35
C VAL A 509 8.10 -22.02 -4.46
N LEU A 510 9.12 -21.79 -3.64
CA LEU A 510 10.32 -22.63 -3.62
C LEU A 510 9.95 -24.12 -3.41
N PRO A 511 10.53 -25.05 -4.18
CA PRO A 511 10.34 -26.48 -3.96
C PRO A 511 10.87 -26.88 -2.58
N LEU A 512 10.28 -27.93 -1.99
CA LEU A 512 10.84 -28.50 -0.77
C LEU A 512 12.27 -28.98 -1.04
N PRO A 513 13.23 -28.71 -0.14
CA PRO A 513 14.56 -29.27 -0.27
C PRO A 513 14.48 -30.79 -0.21
N THR A 514 14.54 -31.45 -1.36
CA THR A 514 14.69 -32.90 -1.44
C THR A 514 16.15 -33.23 -1.23
N ARG A 515 16.47 -34.14 -0.29
CA ARG A 515 17.83 -34.65 -0.12
C ARG A 515 18.38 -35.08 -1.50
N GLY A 516 19.48 -34.48 -1.94
CA GLY A 516 20.20 -34.85 -3.16
C GLY A 516 19.86 -34.07 -4.45
N ARG A 517 18.97 -33.07 -4.43
CA ARG A 517 18.76 -32.17 -5.58
C ARG A 517 18.98 -30.72 -5.19
N THR A 518 20.03 -30.11 -5.73
CA THR A 518 20.15 -28.65 -5.80
C THR A 518 18.92 -28.11 -6.54
N PRO A 519 18.26 -27.05 -6.04
CA PRO A 519 17.15 -26.42 -6.76
C PRO A 519 17.64 -25.99 -8.16
N PRO A 520 16.91 -26.30 -9.23
CA PRO A 520 17.29 -25.86 -10.57
C PRO A 520 17.34 -24.31 -10.59
N GLY A 521 18.50 -23.76 -10.95
CA GLY A 521 18.72 -22.30 -11.04
C GLY A 521 19.67 -21.71 -9.98
N LEU A 522 20.03 -22.46 -8.94
CA LEU A 522 21.09 -22.07 -8.00
C LEU A 522 22.35 -22.86 -8.34
N THR A 523 23.10 -22.41 -9.36
CA THR A 523 24.51 -22.79 -9.46
C THR A 523 25.22 -22.17 -8.24
N PRO A 524 25.83 -22.95 -7.35
CA PRO A 524 26.67 -22.38 -6.31
C PRO A 524 27.75 -21.54 -7.01
N ALA A 525 27.87 -20.27 -6.61
CA ALA A 525 29.00 -19.46 -7.03
C ALA A 525 30.26 -20.24 -6.63
N LYS A 526 31.10 -20.59 -7.62
CA LYS A 526 32.45 -21.09 -7.34
C LYS A 526 33.09 -20.04 -6.45
N SER A 527 33.47 -20.42 -5.24
CA SER A 527 34.40 -19.66 -4.42
C SER A 527 35.71 -19.59 -5.21
N GLU A 528 35.94 -18.48 -5.93
CA GLU A 528 37.30 -18.09 -6.29
C GLU A 528 38.02 -17.83 -4.96
N GLU A 529 38.96 -18.73 -4.65
CA GLU A 529 39.92 -18.56 -3.57
C GLU A 529 40.65 -17.23 -3.81
N LEU A 530 40.41 -16.26 -2.92
CA LEU A 530 41.27 -15.08 -2.82
C LEU A 530 42.68 -15.56 -2.45
N PRO A 531 43.74 -15.13 -3.17
CA PRO A 531 45.10 -15.48 -2.80
C PRO A 531 45.44 -14.90 -1.42
N PRO A 532 46.23 -15.62 -0.61
CA PRO A 532 46.62 -15.17 0.72
C PRO A 532 47.48 -13.89 0.63
N GLU A 533 47.13 -12.89 1.44
CA GLU A 533 47.96 -11.71 1.72
C GLU A 533 49.23 -12.06 2.50
#